data_AF-A0A7W4ZLR8-F1
#
_entry.id   AF-A0A7W4ZLR8-F1
#
_cell.length_a   1.000
_cell.length_b   1.000
_cell.length_c   1.000
_cell.angle_alpha   90.00
_cell.angle_beta   90.00
_cell.angle_gamma   90.00
#
_symmetry.space_group_name_H-M   'P 1'
#
loop_
_entity.id
_entity.type
_entity.pdbx_description
1 polymer ?
#
loop_
_entity_poly.entity_id
_entity_poly.type
_entity_poly.pdbx_seq_one_letter_code
_entity_poly.pdbx_strand_id
1 'polypeptide(L)' 'MSELTRIPAPDGVAAAALYSKLTYFFTDMAHMPAIRAARAEHIPVDRLPAAPAVRGAGLVRPEFLMEIEAFAVVAE' A
#
# COMPACT_ATOMS: atom_id res chain seq x y z
N MET A 1 18.82 3.04 0.23
CA MET A 1 17.54 3.08 -0.51
C MET A 1 16.95 1.68 -0.42
N SER A 2 15.86 1.50 0.33
CA SER A 2 15.19 0.18 0.40
C SER A 2 14.61 -0.13 -0.97
N GLU A 3 15.04 -1.22 -1.61
CA GLU A 3 14.42 -1.68 -2.85
C GLU A 3 12.96 -2.05 -2.57
N LEU A 4 12.04 -1.42 -3.32
CA LEU A 4 10.62 -1.75 -3.25
C LEU A 4 10.46 -3.15 -3.87
N THR A 5 10.14 -4.15 -3.04
CA THR A 5 9.79 -5.48 -3.57
C THR A 5 8.46 -5.35 -4.31
N ARG A 6 8.50 -5.38 -5.64
CA ARG A 6 7.29 -5.38 -6.47
C ARG A 6 6.69 -6.78 -6.45
N ILE A 7 5.49 -6.90 -5.88
CA ILE A 7 4.65 -8.08 -6.04
C ILE A 7 3.82 -7.84 -7.29
N PRO A 8 3.98 -8.64 -8.37
CA PRO A 8 3.15 -8.50 -9.55
C PRO A 8 1.69 -8.78 -9.19
N ALA A 9 0.77 -8.07 -9.83
CA ALA A 9 -0.64 -8.35 -9.69
C ALA A 9 -0.92 -9.78 -10.21
N PRO A 10 -1.83 -10.55 -9.58
CA PRO A 10 -2.27 -11.84 -10.10
C PRO A 10 -2.84 -11.72 -11.52
N ASP A 11 -2.82 -12.83 -12.27
CA ASP A 11 -3.43 -12.89 -13.60
C ASP A 11 -4.91 -12.41 -13.56
N GLY A 12 -5.31 -11.60 -14.54
CA GLY A 12 -6.65 -10.99 -14.61
C GLY A 12 -6.82 -9.69 -13.82
N VAL A 13 -5.88 -9.36 -12.93
CA VAL A 13 -5.83 -8.05 -12.27
C VAL A 13 -5.07 -7.10 -13.21
N ALA A 14 -5.81 -6.26 -13.94
CA ALA A 14 -5.19 -5.25 -14.81
C ALA A 14 -4.17 -4.41 -14.01
N ALA A 15 -3.09 -3.94 -14.67
CA ALA A 15 -2.10 -3.06 -14.03
C ALA A 15 -2.70 -1.76 -13.47
N ALA A 16 -3.93 -1.43 -13.89
CA ALA A 16 -4.76 -0.33 -13.41
C ALA A 16 -6.01 -0.80 -12.64
N ALA A 17 -6.05 -2.03 -12.14
CA ALA A 17 -7.13 -2.48 -11.27
C ALA A 17 -7.23 -1.48 -10.12
N LEU A 18 -8.39 -0.84 -10.03
CA LEU A 18 -8.68 0.12 -8.99
C LEU A 18 -8.67 -0.67 -7.68
N TYR A 19 -7.57 -0.59 -6.94
CA TYR A 19 -7.58 -1.04 -5.55
C TYR A 19 -8.76 -0.33 -4.89
N SER A 20 -9.68 -1.10 -4.31
CA SER A 20 -10.85 -0.56 -3.61
C SER A 20 -10.50 -0.21 -2.16
N LYS A 21 -9.52 -0.93 -1.59
CA LYS A 21 -9.01 -0.71 -0.24
C LYS A 21 -7.50 -0.97 -0.16
N LEU A 22 -6.79 -0.09 0.53
CA LEU A 22 -5.39 -0.26 0.94
C LEU A 22 -5.29 -0.03 2.45
N THR A 23 -5.02 -1.06 3.23
CA THR A 23 -4.75 -0.92 4.67
C THR A 23 -3.24 -0.77 4.87
N TYR A 24 -2.80 0.31 5.51
CA TYR A 24 -1.39 0.56 5.80
C TYR A 24 -1.07 0.16 7.24
N PHE A 25 -0.11 -0.74 7.43
CA PHE A 25 0.43 -1.11 8.73
C PHE A 25 1.88 -0.65 8.82
N PHE A 26 2.23 0.16 9.82
CA PHE A 26 3.58 0.70 9.97
C PHE A 26 3.98 0.78 11.43
N THR A 27 5.28 0.84 11.71
CA THR A 27 5.83 0.75 13.06
C THR A 27 6.04 2.12 13.73
N ASP A 28 6.27 3.17 12.93
CA ASP A 28 6.53 4.53 13.39
C ASP A 28 5.76 5.60 12.61
N MET A 29 5.10 6.51 13.34
CA MET A 29 4.40 7.67 12.79
C MET A 29 5.34 8.65 12.08
N ALA A 30 6.65 8.65 12.41
CA ALA A 30 7.64 9.48 11.74
C ALA A 30 7.72 9.23 10.23
N HIS A 31 7.30 8.05 9.75
CA HIS A 31 7.28 7.71 8.33
C HIS A 31 6.05 8.22 7.57
N MET A 32 5.01 8.72 8.26
CA MET A 32 3.76 9.14 7.61
C MET A 32 3.92 10.17 6.48
N PRO A 33 4.80 11.19 6.57
CA PRO A 33 5.05 12.09 5.44
C PRO A 33 5.58 11.37 4.20
N ALA A 34 6.53 10.43 4.38
CA ALA A 34 7.10 9.65 3.28
C ALA A 34 6.08 8.68 2.67
N ILE A 35 5.26 8.04 3.50
CA ILE A 35 4.17 7.16 3.04
C ILE A 35 3.16 7.93 2.19
N ARG A 36 2.77 9.14 2.62
CA ARG A 36 1.84 10.00 1.86
C ARG A 36 2.43 10.45 0.53
N ALA A 37 3.71 10.79 0.50
CA ALA A 37 4.41 11.15 -0.74
C ALA A 37 4.43 9.97 -1.72
N ALA A 38 4.86 8.78 -1.27
CA ALA A 38 4.87 7.57 -2.09
C ALA A 38 3.46 7.21 -2.61
N ARG A 39 2.42 7.34 -1.78
CA ARG A 39 1.03 7.15 -2.21
C ARG A 39 0.63 8.11 -3.31
N ALA A 40 0.98 9.39 -3.19
CA ALA A 40 0.64 10.41 -4.19
C ALA A 40 1.33 10.16 -5.54
N GLU A 41 2.50 9.52 -5.54
CA GLU A 41 3.21 9.12 -6.77
C GLU A 41 2.53 7.96 -7.50
N HIS A 42 1.79 7.11 -6.78
CA HIS A 42 1.23 5.86 -7.32
C HIS A 42 -0.30 5.84 -7.46
N ILE A 43 -1.02 6.68 -6.73
CA ILE A 43 -2.49 6.65 -6.67
C ILE A 43 -3.07 8.00 -7.11
N PRO A 44 -3.78 8.04 -8.26
CA PRO A 44 -4.50 9.22 -8.72
C PRO A 44 -5.52 9.72 -7.69
N VAL A 45 -5.51 11.03 -7.42
CA VAL A 45 -6.35 11.66 -6.38
C VAL A 45 -7.85 11.62 -6.68
N ASP A 46 -8.24 11.41 -7.93
CA ASP A 46 -9.63 11.31 -8.38
C ASP A 46 -10.24 9.90 -8.15
N ARG A 47 -9.42 8.92 -7.75
CA ARG A 47 -9.84 7.52 -7.55
C ARG A 47 -9.18 6.90 -6.32
N LEU A 48 -9.26 7.61 -5.20
CA LEU A 48 -8.63 7.13 -3.96
C LEU A 48 -9.36 5.91 -3.39
N PRO A 49 -8.65 4.82 -3.05
CA PRO A 49 -9.21 3.73 -2.27
C PRO A 49 -9.57 4.19 -0.86
N ALA A 50 -10.43 3.43 -0.20
CA ALA A 50 -10.48 3.44 1.26
C ALA A 50 -9.08 3.12 1.80
N ALA A 51 -8.55 3.97 2.67
CA ALA A 51 -7.13 3.94 3.07
C ALA A 51 -6.89 4.06 4.58
N PRO A 52 -7.42 3.15 5.44
CA PRO A 52 -7.10 3.15 6.86
C PRO A 52 -5.61 2.95 7.10
N ALA A 53 -5.08 3.63 8.11
CA ALA A 53 -3.67 3.56 8.48
C ALA A 53 -3.57 3.24 9.98
N VAL A 54 -2.85 2.18 10.34
CA VAL A 54 -2.77 1.65 11.70
C VAL A 54 -1.30 1.48 12.10
N ARG A 55 -0.94 2.02 13.28
CA ARG A 55 0.38 1.78 13.86
C ARG A 55 0.40 0.41 14.56
N GLY A 56 1.25 -0.49 14.10
CA GLY A 56 1.45 -1.82 14.68
C GLY A 56 2.60 -1.88 15.67
N ALA A 57 2.63 -2.94 16.48
CA ALA A 57 3.74 -3.21 17.42
C ALA A 57 5.01 -3.75 16.71
N GLY A 58 4.87 -4.26 15.48
CA GLY A 58 5.95 -4.83 14.68
C GLY A 58 5.40 -5.46 13.40
N LEU A 59 6.31 -5.87 12.50
CA LEU A 59 6.01 -6.60 11.27
C LEU A 59 6.74 -7.95 11.29
N VAL A 60 6.46 -8.81 10.30
CA VAL A 60 7.03 -10.17 10.23
C VAL A 60 8.56 -10.21 10.29
N ARG A 61 9.22 -9.14 9.83
CA ARG A 61 10.67 -8.92 9.95
C ARG A 61 10.95 -7.53 10.54
N PRO A 62 11.94 -7.40 11.44
CA PRO A 62 12.22 -6.16 12.14
C PRO A 62 12.74 -5.04 11.22
N GLU A 63 13.36 -5.38 10.09
CA GLU A 63 13.84 -4.41 9.09
C GLU A 63 12.70 -3.77 8.27
N PHE A 64 11.49 -4.32 8.33
CA PHE A 64 10.35 -3.78 7.60
C PHE A 64 9.75 -2.56 8.32
N LEU A 65 9.52 -1.50 7.54
CA LEU A 65 8.97 -0.24 8.03
C LEU A 65 7.46 -0.15 7.84
N MET A 66 6.92 -0.83 6.83
CA MET A 66 5.52 -0.81 6.46
C MET A 66 5.12 -2.08 5.70
N GLU A 67 3.89 -2.52 5.90
CA GLU A 67 3.19 -3.53 5.10
C GLU A 67 1.87 -2.94 4.59
N ILE A 68 1.45 -3.35 3.39
CA ILE A 68 0.20 -2.90 2.78
C ILE A 68 -0.64 -4.12 2.43
N GLU A 69 -1.87 -4.16 2.96
CA GLU A 69 -2.88 -5.12 2.56
C GLU A 69 -3.74 -4.49 1.45
N ALA A 70 -3.73 -5.09 0.26
CA ALA A 70 -4.37 -4.53 -0.93
C ALA A 70 -5.54 -5.39 -1.42
N PHE A 71 -6.69 -4.75 -1.63
CA PHE A 71 -7.88 -5.37 -2.21
C PHE A 71 -8.21 -4.71 -3.55
N ALA A 72 -8.48 -5.54 -4.56
CA ALA A 72 -8.91 -5.10 -5.88
C ALA A 72 -10.16 -5.87 -6.31
N VAL A 73 -10.94 -5.25 -7.18
CA VAL A 73 -12.07 -5.90 -7.87
C VAL A 73 -11.60 -6.34 -9.24
N VAL A 74 -11.90 -7.58 -9.61
CA VAL A 74 -11.62 -8.15 -10.93
C VAL A 74 -12.91 -8.09 -11.75
N ALA A 75 -12.83 -7.65 -13.00
CA ALA A 75 -13.96 -7.70 -13.91
C ALA A 75 -14.27 -9.16 -14.27
N GLU A 76 -15.56 -9.49 -14.41
CA GLU A 76 -16.01 -10.81 -14.87
C GLU A 76 -15.64 -11.08 -16.34
#